data_AF-A0A841RM28-F1
#
_entry.id   AF-A0A841RM28-F1
#
_cell.length_a   1.000
_cell.length_b   1.000
_cell.length_c   1.000
_cell.angle_alpha   90.00
_cell.angle_beta   90.00
_cell.angle_gamma   90.00
#
_symmetry.space_group_name_H-M   'P 1'
#
loop_
_entity.id
_entity.type
_entity.pdbx_description
1 polymer ?
#
loop_
_entity_poly.entity_id
_entity_poly.type
_entity_poly.pdbx_seq_one_letter_code
_entity_poly.pdbx_strand_id
1 'polypeptide(L)'
;MRWITIVLLTVGSLLINAVSIYNVFLGIASLFLLLIVSITHLFVTLVNKAKRTSHTNFAVRNLANYGTHSPTRTMNKFAVVFGLIVVYVMSVFFTILQMYQRENFTDFLTRHFNEQLLFVAEILSVIGYVLFVSSLLGVTIYCIRAIKKEAVFTG
;
A
#
# COMPACT_ATOMS: atom_id res chain seq x y z
N MET A 1 -10.66 10.88 -1.10
CA MET A 1 -10.50 9.71 -1.98
C MET A 1 -11.32 8.55 -1.46
N ARG A 2 -12.07 7.88 -2.35
CA ARG A 2 -12.75 6.61 -2.05
C ARG A 2 -11.69 5.49 -2.03
N TRP A 3 -11.90 4.42 -1.26
CA TRP A 3 -10.95 3.31 -1.14
C TRP A 3 -10.59 2.71 -2.50
N ILE A 4 -11.60 2.54 -3.37
CA ILE A 4 -11.45 2.00 -4.72
C ILE A 4 -10.49 2.85 -5.58
N THR A 5 -10.50 4.17 -5.42
CA THR A 5 -9.59 5.07 -6.14
C THR A 5 -8.14 4.83 -5.73
N ILE A 6 -7.90 4.57 -4.44
CA ILE A 6 -6.55 4.30 -3.94
C ILE A 6 -6.08 2.93 -4.41
N VAL A 7 -6.95 1.93 -4.40
CA VAL A 7 -6.65 0.61 -4.93
C VAL A 7 -6.30 0.69 -6.41
N LEU A 8 -7.12 1.36 -7.22
CA LEU A 8 -6.85 1.54 -8.65
C LEU A 8 -5.53 2.29 -8.89
N LEU A 9 -5.25 3.33 -8.12
CA LEU A 9 -3.99 4.07 -8.19
C LEU A 9 -2.79 3.16 -7.84
N THR A 10 -2.91 2.37 -6.77
CA THR A 10 -1.84 1.48 -6.30
C THR A 10 -1.61 0.31 -7.25
N VAL A 11 -2.68 -0.25 -7.83
CA VAL A 11 -2.61 -1.29 -8.87
C VAL A 11 -2.00 -0.72 -10.15
N GLY A 12 -2.36 0.50 -10.55
CA GLY A 12 -1.73 1.19 -11.68
C GLY A 12 -0.23 1.41 -11.45
N SER A 13 0.14 1.87 -10.26
CA SER A 13 1.54 1.99 -9.83
C SER A 13 2.27 0.64 -9.89
N LEU A 14 1.66 -0.43 -9.36
CA LEU A 14 2.22 -1.78 -9.41
C LEU A 14 2.49 -2.21 -10.85
N LEU A 15 1.49 -2.13 -11.73
CA LEU A 15 1.60 -2.60 -13.11
C LEU A 15 2.67 -1.82 -13.88
N ILE A 16 2.67 -0.49 -13.78
CA ILE A 16 3.64 0.35 -14.49
C ILE A 16 5.06 0.12 -13.95
N ASN A 17 5.24 0.02 -12.64
CA ASN A 17 6.55 -0.25 -12.05
C ASN A 17 7.02 -1.70 -12.24
N ALA A 18 6.12 -2.67 -12.40
CA ALA A 18 6.48 -4.05 -12.71
C ALA A 18 6.90 -4.22 -14.18
N VAL A 19 6.28 -3.48 -15.09
CA VAL A 19 6.65 -3.46 -16.52
C VAL A 19 7.92 -2.62 -16.74
N SER A 20 8.12 -1.56 -15.96
CA SER A 20 9.35 -0.78 -15.98
C SER A 20 10.47 -1.56 -15.28
N ILE A 21 11.35 -2.16 -16.06
CA ILE A 21 12.53 -2.89 -15.55
C ILE A 21 13.35 -2.01 -14.59
N TYR A 22 13.44 -0.70 -14.86
CA TYR A 22 14.10 0.26 -13.98
C TYR A 22 13.47 0.37 -12.59
N ASN A 23 12.18 0.06 -12.44
CA ASN A 23 11.41 0.29 -11.21
C ASN A 23 10.91 -0.99 -10.55
N VAL A 24 11.47 -2.16 -10.89
CA VAL A 24 11.01 -3.45 -10.36
C VAL A 24 10.90 -3.45 -8.82
N PHE A 25 11.83 -2.80 -8.13
CA PHE A 25 11.81 -2.65 -6.67
C PHE A 25 10.67 -1.77 -6.16
N LEU A 26 10.28 -0.71 -6.89
CA LEU A 26 9.08 0.08 -6.58
C LEU A 26 7.79 -0.67 -6.92
N GLY A 27 7.84 -1.59 -7.88
CA GLY A 27 6.77 -2.57 -8.11
C GLY A 27 6.53 -3.42 -6.85
N ILE A 28 7.61 -3.98 -6.29
CA ILE A 28 7.54 -4.72 -5.02
C ILE A 28 7.03 -3.82 -3.87
N ALA A 29 7.53 -2.59 -3.75
CA ALA A 29 7.05 -1.63 -2.76
C ALA A 29 5.54 -1.34 -2.89
N SER A 30 5.03 -1.26 -4.13
CA SER A 30 3.62 -1.04 -4.44
C SER A 30 2.72 -2.19 -3.96
N LEU A 31 3.23 -3.43 -3.86
CA LEU A 31 2.48 -4.55 -3.26
C LEU A 31 2.19 -4.30 -1.78
N PHE A 32 3.17 -3.78 -1.02
CA PHE A 32 2.99 -3.49 0.40
C PHE A 32 1.97 -2.36 0.62
N LEU A 33 1.94 -1.37 -0.28
CA LEU A 33 0.89 -0.33 -0.29
C LEU A 33 -0.50 -0.92 -0.51
N LEU A 34 -0.62 -1.88 -1.43
CA LEU A 34 -1.90 -2.54 -1.69
C LEU A 34 -2.33 -3.41 -0.50
N LEU A 35 -1.40 -4.12 0.12
CA LEU A 35 -1.67 -4.95 1.29
C LEU A 35 -2.16 -4.13 2.48
N ILE A 36 -1.48 -3.03 2.83
CA ILE A 36 -1.90 -2.23 3.99
C ILE A 36 -3.28 -1.60 3.79
N VAL A 37 -3.59 -1.12 2.57
CA VAL A 37 -4.90 -0.54 2.28
C VAL A 37 -6.00 -1.61 2.33
N SER A 38 -5.73 -2.80 1.79
CA SER A 38 -6.68 -3.90 1.72
C SER A 38 -6.96 -4.48 3.10
N ILE A 39 -5.91 -4.75 3.89
CA ILE A 39 -6.04 -5.25 5.26
C ILE A 39 -6.80 -4.26 6.12
N THR A 40 -6.44 -2.97 6.07
CA THR A 40 -7.13 -1.92 6.83
C THR A 40 -8.61 -1.85 6.45
N HIS A 41 -8.94 -1.87 5.16
CA HIS A 41 -10.31 -1.81 4.68
C HIS A 41 -11.13 -3.03 5.07
N LEU A 42 -10.59 -4.24 4.87
CA LEU A 42 -11.23 -5.50 5.22
C LEU A 42 -11.47 -5.57 6.73
N PHE A 43 -10.48 -5.22 7.54
CA PHE A 43 -10.61 -5.20 9.00
C PHE A 43 -11.76 -4.30 9.46
N VAL A 44 -11.79 -3.05 8.99
CA VAL A 44 -12.87 -2.10 9.31
C VAL A 44 -14.23 -2.65 8.87
N THR A 45 -14.32 -3.18 7.67
CA THR A 45 -15.57 -3.70 7.10
C THR A 45 -16.08 -4.90 7.89
N LEU A 46 -15.20 -5.84 8.24
CA LEU A 46 -15.54 -7.04 9.01
C LEU A 46 -16.00 -6.70 10.42
N VAL A 47 -15.29 -5.80 11.12
CA VAL A 47 -15.67 -5.40 12.48
C VAL A 47 -16.98 -4.59 12.47
N ASN A 48 -17.17 -3.67 11.52
CA ASN A 48 -18.41 -2.91 11.41
C ASN A 48 -19.60 -3.80 11.05
N LYS A 49 -19.40 -4.82 10.20
CA LYS A 49 -20.43 -5.82 9.90
C LYS A 49 -20.77 -6.65 11.14
N ALA A 50 -19.75 -7.13 11.87
CA ALA A 50 -19.92 -7.93 13.07
C ALA A 50 -20.68 -7.18 14.18
N LYS A 51 -20.43 -5.87 14.35
CA LYS A 51 -21.18 -5.01 15.29
C LYS A 51 -22.68 -4.96 14.98
N ARG A 52 -23.09 -5.07 13.71
CA ARG A 52 -24.52 -5.06 13.30
C ARG A 52 -25.22 -6.40 13.50
N THR A 53 -24.47 -7.50 13.57
CA THR A 53 -25.00 -8.88 13.61
C THR A 53 -24.57 -9.63 14.87
N SER A 54 -24.21 -8.92 15.93
CA SER A 54 -23.55 -9.44 17.15
C SER A 54 -24.33 -10.52 17.90
N HIS A 55 -25.63 -10.68 17.61
CA HIS A 55 -26.52 -11.67 18.23
C HIS A 55 -26.41 -13.09 17.67
N THR A 56 -25.66 -13.31 16.57
CA THR A 56 -25.76 -14.56 15.79
C THR A 56 -24.77 -15.66 16.20
N ASN A 57 -23.51 -15.34 16.51
CA ASN A 57 -22.47 -16.36 16.81
C ASN A 57 -21.36 -15.80 17.73
N PHE A 58 -20.76 -16.65 18.57
CA PHE A 58 -19.64 -16.34 19.47
C PHE A 58 -18.48 -15.64 18.76
N ALA A 59 -18.06 -16.14 17.59
CA ALA A 59 -16.97 -15.57 16.82
C ALA A 59 -17.27 -14.13 16.34
N VAL A 60 -18.49 -13.87 15.88
CA VAL A 60 -18.95 -12.54 15.42
C VAL A 60 -19.01 -11.57 16.60
N ARG A 61 -19.46 -12.05 17.76
CA ARG A 61 -19.59 -11.28 18.99
C ARG A 61 -18.20 -10.88 19.54
N ASN A 62 -17.23 -11.79 19.50
CA ASN A 62 -15.84 -11.47 19.85
C ASN A 62 -15.24 -10.45 18.88
N LEU A 63 -15.45 -10.61 17.57
CA LEU A 63 -14.95 -9.66 16.57
C LEU A 63 -15.57 -8.26 16.75
N ALA A 64 -16.84 -8.17 17.15
CA ALA A 64 -17.48 -6.91 17.49
C ALA A 64 -16.84 -6.25 18.73
N ASN A 65 -16.49 -7.06 19.75
CA ASN A 65 -15.82 -6.59 20.97
C ASN A 65 -14.39 -6.08 20.72
N TYR A 66 -13.68 -6.65 19.74
CA TYR A 66 -12.37 -6.12 19.30
C TYR A 66 -12.43 -4.65 18.85
N GLY A 67 -13.61 -4.20 18.40
CA GLY A 67 -13.85 -2.81 18.02
C GLY A 67 -14.38 -1.91 19.14
N THR A 68 -14.52 -2.39 20.37
CA THR A 68 -15.10 -1.64 21.50
C THR A 68 -14.14 -1.46 22.67
N HIS A 69 -13.23 -2.40 22.92
CA HIS A 69 -12.26 -2.30 24.02
C HIS A 69 -11.12 -1.31 23.73
N SER A 70 -10.87 -0.37 24.65
CA SER A 70 -9.84 0.68 24.51
C SER A 70 -8.42 0.12 24.25
N PRO A 71 -7.91 -0.89 25.00
CA PRO A 71 -6.58 -1.45 24.74
C PRO A 71 -6.43 -2.01 23.32
N THR A 72 -7.47 -2.70 22.83
CA THR A 72 -7.50 -3.27 21.48
C THR A 72 -7.51 -2.17 20.41
N ARG A 73 -8.26 -1.08 20.63
CA ARG A 73 -8.27 0.08 19.70
C ARG A 73 -6.89 0.73 19.61
N THR A 74 -6.19 0.87 20.74
CA THR A 74 -4.81 1.38 20.77
C THR A 74 -3.86 0.45 20.00
N MET A 75 -3.96 -0.87 20.19
CA MET A 75 -3.17 -1.84 19.43
C MET A 75 -3.49 -1.80 17.93
N ASN A 76 -4.76 -1.68 17.55
CA ASN A 76 -5.17 -1.58 16.14
C ASN A 76 -4.58 -0.32 15.49
N LYS A 77 -4.64 0.83 16.18
CA LYS A 77 -4.03 2.09 15.73
C LYS A 77 -2.52 1.94 15.59
N PHE A 78 -1.86 1.35 16.59
CA PHE A 78 -0.43 1.08 16.56
C PHE A 78 -0.06 0.19 15.36
N ALA A 79 -0.81 -0.88 15.10
CA ALA A 79 -0.56 -1.79 13.98
C ALA A 79 -0.62 -1.07 12.62
N VAL A 80 -1.60 -0.18 12.40
CA VAL A 80 -1.68 0.61 11.17
C VAL A 80 -0.52 1.60 11.05
N VAL A 81 -0.17 2.30 12.14
CA VAL A 81 0.95 3.26 12.15
C VAL A 81 2.28 2.55 11.93
N PHE A 82 2.51 1.44 12.63
CA PHE A 82 3.71 0.62 12.45
C PHE A 82 3.80 0.08 11.02
N GLY A 83 2.70 -0.43 10.47
CA GLY A 83 2.64 -0.88 9.08
C GLY A 83 3.00 0.23 8.09
N LEU A 84 2.51 1.46 8.30
CA LEU A 84 2.91 2.61 7.49
C LEU A 84 4.41 2.88 7.62
N ILE A 85 4.96 2.91 8.84
CA ILE A 85 6.40 3.14 9.05
C ILE A 85 7.23 2.11 8.30
N VAL A 86 6.90 0.82 8.41
CA VAL A 86 7.58 -0.27 7.68
C VAL A 86 7.51 -0.03 6.17
N VAL A 87 6.33 0.32 5.64
CA VAL A 87 6.17 0.63 4.21
C VAL A 87 7.06 1.80 3.80
N TYR A 88 7.12 2.89 4.57
CA TYR A 88 8.00 4.02 4.27
C TYR A 88 9.48 3.64 4.27
N VAL A 89 9.93 2.90 5.28
CA VAL A 89 11.33 2.43 5.38
C VAL A 89 11.67 1.52 4.19
N MET A 90 10.81 0.56 3.87
CA MET A 90 11.00 -0.32 2.71
C MET A 90 10.98 0.46 1.39
N SER A 91 10.14 1.49 1.26
CA SER A 91 10.07 2.35 0.07
C SER A 91 11.38 3.11 -0.15
N VAL A 92 11.95 3.67 0.93
CA VAL A 92 13.26 4.35 0.88
C VAL A 92 14.35 3.35 0.53
N PHE A 93 14.38 2.20 1.20
CA PHE A 93 15.35 1.14 0.92
C PHE A 93 15.31 0.68 -0.54
N PHE A 94 14.12 0.41 -1.08
CA PHE A 94 13.95 0.00 -2.48
C PHE A 94 14.30 1.09 -3.48
N THR A 95 14.06 2.36 -3.15
CA THR A 95 14.48 3.49 -3.98
C THR A 95 16.00 3.58 -4.05
N ILE A 96 16.69 3.43 -2.91
CA ILE A 96 18.16 3.43 -2.87
C ILE A 96 18.73 2.24 -3.64
N LEU A 97 18.18 1.04 -3.42
CA LEU A 97 18.59 -0.16 -4.11
C LEU A 97 18.41 -0.04 -5.64
N GLN A 98 17.31 0.57 -6.06
CA GLN A 98 17.06 0.87 -7.47
C GLN A 98 18.11 1.82 -8.04
N MET A 99 18.47 2.90 -7.33
CA MET A 99 19.51 3.83 -7.76
C MET A 99 20.87 3.13 -7.91
N TYR A 100 21.22 2.25 -6.97
CA TYR A 100 22.46 1.48 -7.01
C TYR A 100 22.51 0.49 -8.19
N GLN A 101 21.37 -0.10 -8.54
CA GLN A 101 21.26 -1.08 -9.63
C GLN A 101 20.97 -0.43 -11.00
N ARG A 102 20.88 0.89 -11.09
CA ARG A 102 20.44 1.59 -12.30
C ARG A 102 21.34 1.29 -13.49
N GLU A 103 22.67 1.34 -13.32
CA GLU A 103 23.63 1.06 -14.39
C GLU A 103 23.49 -0.38 -14.90
N ASN A 104 23.34 -1.35 -13.99
CA ASN A 104 23.12 -2.75 -14.36
C ASN A 104 21.84 -2.94 -15.17
N PHE A 105 20.76 -2.22 -14.84
CA PHE A 105 19.53 -2.25 -15.62
C PHE A 105 19.68 -1.57 -16.99
N THR A 106 20.38 -0.44 -17.08
CA THR A 106 20.67 0.23 -18.34
C THR A 106 21.51 -0.66 -19.26
N ASP A 107 22.56 -1.30 -18.74
CA ASP A 107 23.40 -2.24 -19.46
C ASP A 107 22.61 -3.45 -19.96
N PHE A 108 21.72 -3.99 -19.13
CA PHE A 108 20.84 -5.07 -19.54
C PHE A 108 19.92 -4.64 -20.69
N LEU A 109 19.32 -3.45 -20.58
CA LEU A 109 18.35 -2.96 -21.57
C LEU A 109 19.01 -2.64 -22.92
N THR A 110 20.15 -1.95 -22.91
CA THR A 110 20.92 -1.60 -24.13
C THR A 110 21.42 -2.83 -24.89
N ARG A 111 21.69 -3.94 -24.20
CA ARG A 111 22.15 -5.20 -24.82
C ARG A 111 21.02 -6.04 -25.43
N HIS A 112 19.78 -5.87 -24.95
CA HIS A 112 18.66 -6.76 -25.32
C HIS A 112 17.52 -6.07 -26.08
N PHE A 113 17.47 -4.73 -26.08
CA PHE A 113 16.37 -3.97 -26.68
C PHE A 113 16.87 -2.84 -27.58
N ASN A 114 16.01 -2.40 -28.50
CA ASN A 114 16.29 -1.27 -29.38
C ASN A 114 16.12 0.08 -28.66
N GLU A 115 16.67 1.15 -29.24
CA GLU A 115 16.65 2.49 -28.63
C GLU A 115 15.24 3.02 -28.35
N GLN A 116 14.25 2.66 -29.19
CA GLN A 116 12.84 3.03 -28.95
C GLN A 116 12.28 2.40 -27.66
N LEU A 117 12.57 1.13 -27.41
CA LEU A 117 12.14 0.44 -26.19
C LEU A 117 12.86 0.99 -24.94
N LEU A 118 14.12 1.41 -25.07
CA LEU A 118 14.82 2.12 -23.99
C LEU A 118 14.13 3.43 -23.62
N PHE A 119 13.77 4.24 -24.62
CA PHE A 119 13.05 5.49 -24.39
C PHE A 119 11.69 5.27 -23.70
N VAL A 120 10.96 4.24 -24.12
CA VAL A 120 9.69 3.85 -23.47
C VAL A 120 9.92 3.41 -22.02
N ALA A 121 10.96 2.63 -21.76
CA ALA A 121 11.29 2.18 -20.41
C ALA A 121 11.66 3.35 -19.47
N GLU A 122 12.35 4.37 -19.97
CA GLU A 122 12.64 5.59 -19.20
C GLU A 122 11.38 6.40 -18.89
N ILE A 123 10.48 6.58 -19.87
CA ILE A 123 9.19 7.25 -19.63
C ILE A 123 8.36 6.49 -18.59
N LEU A 124 8.26 5.16 -18.74
CA LEU A 124 7.55 4.31 -17.78
C LEU A 124 8.19 4.36 -16.39
N SER A 125 9.52 4.51 -16.30
CA SER A 125 10.22 4.73 -15.04
C SER A 125 9.78 6.03 -14.34
N VAL A 126 9.74 7.14 -15.07
CA VAL A 126 9.30 8.43 -14.50
C VAL A 126 7.83 8.38 -14.08
N ILE A 127 6.95 7.87 -14.96
CA ILE A 127 5.52 7.73 -14.66
C ILE A 127 5.30 6.81 -13.46
N GLY A 128 6.01 5.68 -13.42
CA GLY A 128 5.96 4.71 -12.34
C GLY A 128 6.34 5.32 -10.99
N TYR A 129 7.38 6.16 -10.95
CA TYR A 129 7.79 6.87 -9.74
C TYR A 129 6.72 7.86 -9.26
N VAL A 130 6.16 8.67 -10.16
CA VAL A 130 5.09 9.62 -9.83
C VAL A 130 3.85 8.90 -9.29
N LEU A 131 3.46 7.80 -9.93
CA LEU A 131 2.34 6.96 -9.47
C LEU A 131 2.63 6.32 -8.12
N PHE A 132 3.86 5.89 -7.87
CA PHE A 132 4.25 5.31 -6.59
C PHE A 132 4.14 6.34 -5.46
N VAL A 133 4.71 7.54 -5.63
CA VAL A 133 4.61 8.63 -4.64
C VAL A 133 3.16 9.01 -4.40
N SER A 134 2.36 9.13 -5.47
CA SER A 134 0.93 9.43 -5.36
C SER A 134 0.16 8.35 -4.61
N SER A 135 0.49 7.07 -4.86
CA SER A 135 -0.09 5.92 -4.17
C SER A 135 0.26 5.93 -2.69
N LEU A 136 1.54 6.15 -2.35
CA LEU A 136 2.04 6.25 -0.98
C LEU A 136 1.29 7.34 -0.21
N LEU A 137 1.18 8.54 -0.77
CA LEU A 137 0.40 9.64 -0.16
C LEU A 137 -1.08 9.29 -0.02
N GLY A 138 -1.68 8.69 -1.05
CA GLY A 138 -3.08 8.27 -1.05
C GLY A 138 -3.40 7.25 0.03
N VAL A 139 -2.55 6.23 0.18
CA VAL A 139 -2.63 5.19 1.21
C VAL A 139 -2.45 5.81 2.60
N THR A 140 -1.44 6.66 2.79
CA THR A 140 -1.21 7.36 4.06
C THR A 140 -2.43 8.18 4.49
N ILE A 141 -2.98 8.99 3.58
CA ILE A 141 -4.18 9.80 3.85
C ILE A 141 -5.37 8.90 4.21
N TYR A 142 -5.53 7.77 3.53
CA TYR A 142 -6.60 6.83 3.81
C TYR A 142 -6.47 6.18 5.19
N CYS A 143 -5.29 5.66 5.53
CA CYS A 143 -5.02 5.07 6.83
C CYS A 143 -5.20 6.09 7.97
N ILE A 144 -4.72 7.33 7.81
CA ILE A 144 -4.95 8.41 8.79
C ILE A 144 -6.44 8.70 8.95
N ARG A 145 -7.19 8.78 7.84
CA ARG A 145 -8.64 9.00 7.88
C ARG A 145 -9.36 7.84 8.57
N ALA A 146 -8.98 6.59 8.30
CA ALA A 146 -9.53 5.42 8.95
C ALA A 146 -9.28 5.48 10.47
N ILE A 147 -8.03 5.74 10.89
CA ILE A 147 -7.68 5.88 12.32
C ILE A 147 -8.52 6.96 13.01
N LYS A 148 -8.73 8.10 12.35
CA LYS A 148 -9.47 9.24 12.95
C LYS A 148 -10.98 9.05 12.99
N LYS A 149 -11.56 8.32 12.03
CA LYS A 149 -13.02 8.27 11.82
C LYS A 149 -13.67 6.96 12.26
N GLU A 150 -12.94 5.85 12.23
CA GLU A 150 -13.54 4.54 12.51
C GLU A 150 -13.48 4.22 14.01
N ALA A 151 -14.62 3.79 14.56
CA ALA A 151 -14.77 3.42 15.97
C ALA A 151 -13.86 2.28 16.44
N VAL A 152 -13.23 1.56 15.51
CA VAL A 152 -12.30 0.45 15.80
C VAL A 152 -10.87 0.92 16.10
N PHE A 153 -10.59 2.21 15.86
CA PHE A 153 -9.31 2.85 16.12
C PHE A 153 -9.40 4.06 17.06
N THR A 154 -10.59 4.64 17.26
CA THR A 154 -10.79 5.78 18.17
C THR A 154 -11.02 5.30 19.62
N GLY A 155 -9.99 5.45 20.44
CA GLY A 155 -9.97 5.11 21.87
C GLY A 155 -8.84 5.84 22.57
#